data_AF-A0A1Y2ILU7-F1
#
_entry.id   AF-A0A1Y2ILU7-F1
#
_cell.length_a   1.000
_cell.length_b   1.000
_cell.length_c   1.000
_cell.angle_alpha   90.00
_cell.angle_beta   90.00
_cell.angle_gamma   90.00
#
_symmetry.space_group_name_H-M   'P 1'
#
loop_
_entity.id
_entity.type
_entity.pdbx_description
1 polymer ?
#
loop_
_entity_poly.entity_id
_entity_poly.type
_entity_poly.pdbx_seq_one_letter_code
_entity_poly.pdbx_strand_id
1 'polypeptide(L)'
;MFTQDWAPKVSALPEDLRAMISAARKYGLRQEGLAFERSILDAMTMWSHGMAEQEDLRKLSTESAVTRCIRLNHKASTVGEFRTLAERAKHVSHRRHRECTCPECEEMIVSQRCANPDRCYTRAEAILDTLPPKWDPRGKHPEDYEEGGGGKDARRRGGLGDF
;
A
#
# COMPACT_ATOMS: atom_id res chain seq x y z
N MET A 1 -11.59 0.00 -11.79
CA MET A 1 -11.66 1.16 -12.71
C MET A 1 -10.68 2.22 -12.26
N PHE A 2 -9.65 2.41 -13.09
CA PHE A 2 -8.38 3.11 -12.86
C PHE A 2 -7.67 2.71 -11.54
N THR A 3 -7.91 3.38 -10.42
CA THR A 3 -7.27 3.05 -9.13
C THR A 3 -8.19 2.34 -8.14
N GLN A 4 -9.51 2.35 -8.38
CA GLN A 4 -10.51 1.83 -7.44
C GLN A 4 -11.40 0.75 -8.05
N ASP A 5 -12.05 -0.10 -7.25
CA ASP A 5 -12.96 -1.16 -7.70
C ASP A 5 -14.38 -0.68 -8.07
N TRP A 6 -14.60 0.65 -8.11
CA TRP A 6 -15.90 1.24 -8.37
C TRP A 6 -16.52 0.81 -9.72
N ALA A 7 -17.74 0.25 -9.66
CA ALA A 7 -18.51 -0.20 -10.82
C ALA A 7 -19.86 0.54 -10.93
N PRO A 8 -19.88 1.81 -11.39
CA PRO A 8 -21.11 2.58 -11.49
C PRO A 8 -22.03 2.07 -12.60
N LYS A 9 -23.33 2.35 -12.44
CA LYS A 9 -24.32 2.19 -13.51
C LYS A 9 -24.05 3.24 -14.60
N VAL A 10 -23.40 2.81 -15.67
CA VAL A 10 -22.92 3.68 -16.77
C VAL A 10 -24.03 4.53 -17.40
N SER A 11 -25.27 4.03 -17.44
CA SER A 11 -26.41 4.78 -17.97
C SER A 11 -26.89 5.93 -17.09
N ALA A 12 -26.51 5.96 -15.81
CA ALA A 12 -26.86 7.03 -14.87
C ALA A 12 -25.77 8.11 -14.75
N LEU A 13 -24.65 7.97 -15.47
CA LEU A 13 -23.55 8.93 -15.42
C LEU A 13 -23.73 10.07 -16.43
N PRO A 14 -23.17 11.26 -16.14
CA PRO A 14 -22.99 12.32 -17.14
C PRO A 14 -22.32 11.82 -18.41
N GLU A 15 -22.63 12.45 -19.54
CA GLU A 15 -22.21 12.00 -20.88
C GLU A 15 -20.69 11.82 -20.99
N ASP A 16 -19.90 12.76 -20.48
CA ASP A 16 -18.44 12.70 -20.51
C ASP A 16 -17.89 11.47 -19.77
N LEU A 17 -18.39 11.22 -18.55
CA LEU A 17 -17.97 10.07 -17.75
C LEU A 17 -18.40 8.76 -18.40
N ARG A 18 -19.60 8.73 -18.98
CA ARG A 18 -20.08 7.58 -19.76
C ARG A 18 -19.17 7.30 -20.96
N ALA A 19 -18.76 8.33 -21.69
CA ALA A 19 -17.86 8.20 -22.83
C ALA A 19 -16.47 7.69 -22.38
N MET A 20 -15.91 8.28 -21.33
CA MET A 20 -14.62 7.85 -20.77
C MET A 20 -14.62 6.38 -20.34
N ILE A 21 -15.64 5.96 -19.57
CA ILE A 21 -15.74 4.57 -19.11
C ILE A 21 -15.98 3.61 -20.28
N SER A 22 -16.79 4.00 -21.26
CA SER A 22 -17.05 3.17 -22.43
C SER A 22 -15.80 2.99 -23.29
N ALA A 23 -15.02 4.06 -23.49
CA ALA A 23 -13.73 3.99 -24.17
C ALA A 23 -12.76 3.09 -23.40
N ALA A 24 -12.62 3.28 -22.09
CA ALA A 24 -11.76 2.46 -21.26
C ALA A 24 -12.10 0.97 -21.35
N ARG A 25 -13.40 0.61 -21.30
CA ARG A 25 -13.86 -0.78 -21.45
C ARG A 25 -13.64 -1.32 -22.86
N LYS A 26 -13.96 -0.54 -23.89
CA LYS A 26 -13.83 -0.93 -25.30
C LYS A 26 -12.39 -1.26 -25.67
N TYR A 27 -11.44 -0.48 -25.16
CA TYR A 27 -10.01 -0.64 -25.46
C TYR A 27 -9.22 -1.34 -24.36
N GLY A 28 -9.89 -1.82 -23.30
CA GLY A 28 -9.23 -2.49 -22.18
C GLY A 28 -8.20 -1.63 -21.47
N LEU A 29 -8.42 -0.30 -21.39
CA LEU A 29 -7.50 0.62 -20.72
C LEU A 29 -7.41 0.26 -19.23
N ARG A 30 -6.18 0.02 -18.78
CA ARG A 30 -5.83 -0.29 -17.39
C ARG A 30 -4.65 0.58 -16.99
N GLN A 31 -4.52 0.84 -15.69
CA GLN A 31 -3.33 1.49 -15.18
C GLN A 31 -2.18 0.49 -15.24
N GLU A 32 -1.22 0.75 -16.12
CA GLU A 32 -0.01 -0.05 -16.27
C GLU A 32 1.19 0.89 -16.16
N GLY A 33 2.12 0.55 -15.28
CA GLY A 33 3.43 1.16 -15.17
C GLY A 33 4.50 0.11 -15.48
N LEU A 34 5.57 0.55 -16.13
CA LEU A 34 6.78 -0.25 -16.35
C LEU A 34 7.56 -0.43 -15.04
N ALA A 35 7.68 0.66 -14.28
CA ALA A 35 8.27 0.72 -12.95
C ALA A 35 7.52 1.78 -12.14
N PHE A 36 6.80 1.38 -11.11
CA PHE A 36 6.20 2.33 -10.18
C PHE A 36 7.20 2.61 -9.07
N GLU A 37 7.41 3.89 -8.77
CA GLU A 37 8.10 4.26 -7.54
C GLU A 37 7.28 3.82 -6.32
N ARG A 38 7.93 3.44 -5.21
CA ARG A 38 7.24 3.11 -3.95
C ARG A 38 6.36 4.25 -3.46
N SER A 39 6.79 5.49 -3.66
CA SER A 39 6.03 6.70 -3.30
C SER A 39 4.64 6.74 -3.96
N ILE A 40 4.56 6.28 -5.22
CA ILE A 40 3.32 6.21 -5.99
C ILE A 40 2.44 5.09 -5.43
N LEU A 41 3.00 3.91 -5.16
CA LEU A 41 2.28 2.79 -4.58
C LEU A 41 1.72 3.13 -3.20
N ASP A 42 2.51 3.78 -2.36
CA ASP A 42 2.13 4.21 -1.01
C ASP A 42 0.99 5.23 -1.03
N ALA A 43 0.91 6.09 -2.04
CA ALA A 43 -0.15 7.09 -2.19
C ALA A 43 -1.49 6.50 -2.67
N MET A 44 -1.53 5.24 -3.13
CA MET A 44 -2.76 4.62 -3.61
C MET A 44 -3.76 4.37 -2.48
N THR A 45 -5.05 4.45 -2.79
CA THR A 45 -6.11 4.17 -1.80
C THR A 45 -6.24 2.67 -1.54
N MET A 46 -6.24 2.26 -0.27
CA MET A 46 -6.26 0.84 0.12
C MET A 46 -7.67 0.22 0.16
N TRP A 47 -8.64 0.91 0.76
CA TRP A 47 -9.98 0.34 1.05
C TRP A 47 -10.75 -0.16 -0.18
N SER A 48 -10.49 0.44 -1.34
CA SER A 48 -11.14 0.14 -2.62
C SER A 48 -10.10 -0.16 -3.69
N HIS A 49 -8.93 -0.67 -3.30
CA HIS A 49 -7.81 -0.82 -4.22
C HIS A 49 -8.19 -1.67 -5.43
N GLY A 50 -8.17 -1.09 -6.64
CA GLY A 50 -8.73 -1.72 -7.84
C GLY A 50 -8.02 -2.99 -8.30
N MET A 51 -6.79 -3.21 -7.82
CA MET A 51 -5.97 -4.38 -8.16
C MET A 51 -5.84 -5.39 -7.02
N ALA A 52 -6.46 -5.15 -5.86
CA ALA A 52 -6.47 -6.11 -4.77
C ALA A 52 -7.41 -7.29 -5.04
N GLU A 53 -7.20 -8.40 -4.33
CA GLU A 53 -8.12 -9.53 -4.30
C GLU A 53 -9.46 -9.11 -3.66
N GLN A 54 -10.43 -8.76 -4.49
CA GLN A 54 -11.63 -8.02 -4.09
C GLN A 54 -12.50 -8.76 -3.07
N GLU A 55 -12.59 -10.08 -3.18
CA GLU A 55 -13.39 -10.89 -2.25
C GLU A 55 -12.84 -10.80 -0.82
N ASP A 56 -11.53 -10.97 -0.69
CA ASP A 56 -10.86 -10.95 0.62
C ASP A 56 -10.77 -9.53 1.18
N LEU A 57 -10.46 -8.54 0.33
CA LEU A 57 -10.48 -7.14 0.74
C LEU A 57 -11.85 -6.74 1.27
N ARG A 58 -12.94 -7.16 0.61
CA ARG A 58 -14.31 -6.86 1.07
C ARG A 58 -14.64 -7.54 2.40
N LYS A 59 -14.25 -8.80 2.59
CA LYS A 59 -14.41 -9.50 3.88
C LYS A 59 -13.65 -8.77 4.99
N LEU A 60 -12.40 -8.42 4.76
CA LEU A 60 -11.55 -7.73 5.73
C LEU A 60 -12.00 -6.29 6.01
N SER A 61 -12.64 -5.65 5.01
CA SER A 61 -13.17 -4.28 5.10
C SER A 61 -14.60 -4.20 5.62
N THR A 62 -15.20 -5.34 6.00
CA THR A 62 -16.52 -5.38 6.63
C THR A 62 -16.50 -4.61 7.95
N GLU A 63 -17.61 -3.92 8.26
CA GLU A 63 -17.76 -3.14 9.49
C GLU A 63 -17.49 -4.00 10.72
N SER A 64 -16.50 -3.57 11.51
CA SER A 64 -16.11 -4.20 12.75
C SER A 64 -15.46 -3.17 13.66
N ALA A 65 -15.31 -3.48 14.95
CA ALA A 65 -14.61 -2.58 15.87
C ALA A 65 -13.19 -2.21 15.38
N VAL A 66 -12.50 -3.16 14.75
CA VAL A 66 -11.15 -2.95 14.19
C VAL A 66 -11.20 -2.06 12.95
N THR A 67 -12.07 -2.37 11.98
CA THR A 67 -12.23 -1.56 10.75
C THR A 67 -12.61 -0.12 11.09
N ARG A 68 -13.53 0.07 12.04
CA ARG A 68 -13.93 1.38 12.54
C ARG A 68 -12.78 2.12 13.22
N CYS A 69 -11.96 1.42 14.00
CA CYS A 69 -10.76 1.99 14.61
C CYS A 69 -9.75 2.44 13.53
N ILE A 70 -9.51 1.60 12.52
CA ILE A 70 -8.61 1.94 11.40
C ILE A 70 -9.09 3.20 10.68
N ARG A 71 -10.39 3.34 10.43
CA ARG A 71 -10.93 4.52 9.74
C ARG A 71 -11.01 5.78 10.59
N LEU A 72 -11.42 5.68 11.85
CA LEU A 72 -11.73 6.86 12.67
C LEU A 72 -10.56 7.30 13.55
N ASN A 73 -9.85 6.35 14.13
CA ASN A 73 -8.77 6.61 15.07
C ASN A 73 -7.43 6.68 14.34
N HIS A 74 -7.11 5.65 13.55
CA HIS A 74 -5.87 5.59 12.78
C HIS A 74 -5.92 6.44 11.50
N LYS A 75 -7.14 6.74 11.01
CA LYS A 75 -7.39 7.50 9.77
C LYS A 75 -6.68 6.94 8.53
N ALA A 76 -6.37 5.64 8.54
CA ALA A 76 -5.66 5.00 7.45
C ALA A 76 -6.58 4.82 6.24
N SER A 77 -6.09 5.24 5.09
CA SER A 77 -6.77 5.33 3.80
C SER A 77 -5.88 4.93 2.63
N THR A 78 -4.57 5.16 2.74
CA THR A 78 -3.58 4.85 1.70
C THR A 78 -2.79 3.58 2.00
N VAL A 79 -2.20 2.96 0.96
CA VAL A 79 -1.35 1.76 1.13
C VAL A 79 -0.20 2.06 2.09
N GLY A 80 0.43 3.24 1.98
CA GLY A 80 1.52 3.66 2.86
C GLY A 80 1.10 3.76 4.32
N GLU A 81 -0.09 4.31 4.60
CA GLU A 81 -0.62 4.40 5.97
C GLU A 81 -0.89 3.01 6.56
N PHE A 82 -1.42 2.09 5.76
CA PHE A 82 -1.60 0.69 6.16
C PHE A 82 -0.26 -0.01 6.41
N ARG A 83 0.75 0.23 5.55
CA ARG A 83 2.10 -0.29 5.72
C ARG A 83 2.72 0.18 7.03
N THR A 84 2.71 1.49 7.27
CA THR A 84 3.22 2.06 8.53
C THR A 84 2.49 1.47 9.74
N LEU A 85 1.17 1.29 9.66
CA LEU A 85 0.41 0.68 10.74
C LEU A 85 0.80 -0.78 10.99
N ALA A 86 1.01 -1.57 9.94
CA ALA A 86 1.45 -2.96 10.05
C ALA A 86 2.90 -3.10 10.54
N GLU A 87 3.80 -2.20 10.14
CA GLU A 87 5.21 -2.22 10.54
C GLU A 87 5.41 -2.05 12.05
N ARG A 88 4.52 -1.34 12.74
CA ARG A 88 4.56 -1.19 14.20
C ARG A 88 4.48 -2.53 14.94
N ALA A 89 3.82 -3.54 14.39
CA ALA A 89 3.81 -4.89 14.97
C ALA A 89 5.16 -5.60 14.90
N LYS A 90 6.10 -5.13 14.08
CA LYS A 90 7.45 -5.70 13.94
C LYS A 90 8.43 -5.16 14.97
N HIS A 91 8.00 -4.26 15.84
CA HIS A 91 8.85 -3.75 16.93
C HIS A 91 9.32 -4.89 17.83
N VAL A 92 10.60 -4.87 18.24
CA VAL A 92 11.26 -5.99 18.95
C VAL A 92 10.57 -6.40 20.25
N SER A 93 9.95 -5.46 20.95
CA SER A 93 9.22 -5.71 22.20
C SER A 93 7.72 -5.98 22.00
N HIS A 94 7.23 -5.94 20.76
CA HIS A 94 5.83 -6.24 20.47
C HIS A 94 5.52 -7.71 20.76
N ARG A 95 4.34 -7.95 21.32
CA ARG A 95 3.81 -9.29 21.55
C ARG A 95 2.39 -9.32 21.02
N ARG A 96 2.01 -10.41 20.35
CA ARG A 96 0.66 -10.63 19.82
C ARG A 96 -0.34 -10.90 20.95
N HIS A 97 -0.64 -9.85 21.70
CA HIS A 97 -1.50 -9.88 22.87
C HIS A 97 -2.20 -8.54 23.05
N ARG A 98 -3.42 -8.56 23.59
CA ARG A 98 -4.24 -7.35 23.81
C ARG A 98 -3.59 -6.36 24.77
N GLU A 99 -2.85 -6.87 25.75
CA GLU A 99 -2.22 -6.09 26.82
C GLU A 99 -0.72 -5.87 26.56
N CYS A 100 -0.32 -5.82 25.29
CA CYS A 100 1.06 -5.51 24.95
C CYS A 100 1.40 -4.08 25.42
N THR A 101 2.47 -3.95 26.20
CA THR A 101 3.01 -2.69 26.73
C THR A 101 4.26 -2.25 25.97
N CYS A 102 4.38 -2.62 24.69
CA CYS A 102 5.48 -2.11 23.87
C CYS A 102 5.25 -0.61 23.58
N PRO A 103 6.34 0.16 23.33
CA PRO A 103 6.23 1.61 23.08
C PRO A 103 5.24 1.94 21.95
N GLU A 104 5.23 1.14 20.88
CA GLU A 104 4.28 1.29 19.77
C GLU A 104 2.83 1.11 20.23
N CYS A 105 2.51 0.04 20.97
CA CYS A 105 1.15 -0.18 21.47
C CYS A 105 0.69 0.92 22.42
N GLU A 106 1.56 1.35 23.33
CA GLU A 106 1.26 2.43 24.28
C GLU A 106 1.00 3.75 23.54
N GLU A 107 1.83 4.09 22.56
CA GLU A 107 1.63 5.28 21.74
C GLU A 107 0.27 5.24 21.01
N MET A 108 -0.10 4.10 20.41
CA MET A 108 -1.38 3.98 19.71
C MET A 108 -2.59 4.10 20.66
N ILE A 109 -2.47 3.60 21.89
CA ILE A 109 -3.51 3.72 22.91
C ILE A 109 -3.65 5.18 23.35
N VAL A 110 -2.54 5.85 23.65
CA VAL A 110 -2.55 7.22 24.21
C VAL A 110 -2.88 8.26 23.14
N SER A 111 -2.19 8.24 22.00
CA SER A 111 -2.30 9.26 20.96
C SER A 111 -3.52 9.07 20.06
N GLN A 112 -3.81 7.83 19.68
CA GLN A 112 -4.88 7.51 18.72
C GLN A 112 -6.13 6.93 19.39
N ARG A 113 -6.14 6.75 20.71
CA ARG A 113 -7.26 6.17 21.46
C ARG A 113 -7.64 4.77 20.94
N CYS A 114 -6.64 4.01 20.48
CA CYS A 114 -6.83 2.65 20.01
C CYS A 114 -7.09 1.70 21.18
N ALA A 115 -8.16 0.92 21.13
CA ALA A 115 -8.50 -0.02 22.20
C ALA A 115 -7.72 -1.35 22.13
N ASN A 116 -7.20 -1.70 20.95
CA ASN A 116 -6.43 -2.92 20.74
C ASN A 116 -5.51 -2.75 19.51
N PRO A 117 -4.27 -2.25 19.71
CA PRO A 117 -3.34 -2.00 18.62
C PRO A 117 -2.97 -3.26 17.83
N ASP A 118 -2.72 -4.38 18.51
CA ASP A 118 -2.35 -5.65 17.87
C ASP A 118 -3.38 -6.13 16.83
N ARG A 119 -4.67 -6.00 17.12
CA ARG A 119 -5.73 -6.33 16.16
C ARG A 119 -5.75 -5.38 14.97
N CYS A 120 -5.43 -4.10 15.17
CA CYS A 120 -5.38 -3.11 14.09
C CYS A 120 -4.17 -3.36 13.19
N TYR A 121 -3.00 -3.67 13.76
CA TYR A 121 -1.81 -4.03 13.00
C TYR A 121 -2.04 -5.31 12.18
N THR A 122 -2.54 -6.36 12.82
CA THR A 122 -2.82 -7.64 12.16
C THR A 122 -3.85 -7.47 11.04
N ARG A 123 -4.88 -6.64 11.26
CA ARG A 123 -5.88 -6.35 10.21
C ARG A 123 -5.28 -5.54 9.06
N ALA A 124 -4.41 -4.57 9.35
CA ALA A 124 -3.73 -3.80 8.33
C ALA A 124 -2.82 -4.68 7.47
N GLU A 125 -2.05 -5.58 8.11
CA GLU A 125 -1.22 -6.57 7.42
C GLU A 125 -2.05 -7.48 6.52
N ALA A 126 -3.15 -8.06 7.03
CA ALA A 126 -4.04 -8.90 6.24
C ALA A 126 -4.68 -8.15 5.05
N ILE A 127 -4.97 -6.86 5.19
CA ILE A 127 -5.48 -6.03 4.08
C ILE A 127 -4.38 -5.80 3.03
N LEU A 128 -3.14 -5.53 3.44
CA LEU A 128 -2.01 -5.40 2.51
C LEU A 128 -1.72 -6.71 1.77
N ASP A 129 -1.92 -7.85 2.42
CA ASP A 129 -1.71 -9.18 1.81
C ASP A 129 -2.68 -9.49 0.67
N THR A 130 -3.73 -8.67 0.48
CA THR A 130 -4.62 -8.76 -0.69
C THR A 130 -4.02 -8.11 -1.95
N LEU A 131 -2.89 -7.39 -1.82
CA LEU A 131 -2.23 -6.73 -2.94
C LEU A 131 -1.37 -7.73 -3.74
N PRO A 132 -1.49 -7.76 -5.08
CA PRO A 132 -0.55 -8.48 -5.91
C PRO A 132 0.86 -7.89 -5.79
N PRO A 133 1.94 -8.68 -6.02
CA PRO A 133 3.32 -8.23 -5.83
C PRO A 133 3.69 -6.93 -6.55
N LYS A 134 3.13 -6.70 -7.75
CA LYS A 134 3.35 -5.47 -8.54
C LYS A 134 2.86 -4.20 -7.84
N TRP A 135 1.85 -4.33 -6.98
CA TRP A 135 1.16 -3.23 -6.31
C TRP A 135 1.45 -3.18 -4.81
N ASP A 136 2.23 -4.13 -4.29
CA ASP A 136 2.61 -4.18 -2.89
C ASP A 136 3.97 -3.47 -2.67
N PRO A 137 4.02 -2.32 -1.98
CA PRO A 137 5.26 -1.59 -1.73
C PRO A 137 6.19 -2.30 -0.74
N ARG A 138 5.83 -3.46 -0.20
CA ARG A 138 6.72 -4.33 0.61
C ARG A 138 7.60 -5.24 -0.26
N GLY A 139 7.25 -5.39 -1.53
CA GLY A 139 7.97 -6.21 -2.51
C GLY A 139 9.26 -5.57 -3.03
N LYS A 140 9.92 -6.28 -3.95
CA LYS A 140 11.03 -5.75 -4.75
C LYS A 140 10.47 -4.98 -5.93
N HIS A 141 10.94 -3.74 -6.12
CA HIS A 141 10.51 -2.86 -7.21
C HIS A 141 11.68 -2.50 -8.12
N PRO A 142 11.42 -2.12 -9.39
CA PRO A 142 12.50 -1.81 -10.33
C PRO A 142 13.45 -0.70 -9.85
N GLU A 143 12.93 0.28 -9.09
CA GLU A 143 13.73 1.33 -8.43
C GLU A 143 14.89 0.77 -7.57
N ASP A 144 14.72 -0.41 -6.95
CA ASP A 144 15.74 -1.03 -6.09
C ASP A 144 17.01 -1.42 -6.87
N TYR A 145 16.89 -1.56 -8.19
CA TYR A 145 17.97 -2.00 -9.07
C TYR A 145 18.60 -0.85 -9.84
N GLU A 146 17.94 0.30 -9.94
CA GLU A 146 18.42 1.48 -10.67
C GLU A 146 19.49 2.26 -9.88
N GLU A 147 19.41 2.27 -8.55
CA GLU A 147 20.41 2.91 -7.68
C GLU A 147 21.75 2.14 -7.60
N GLY A 148 21.78 0.86 -8.00
CA GLY A 148 22.97 0.02 -7.98
C GLY A 148 23.91 0.17 -9.19
N GLY A 149 23.49 0.88 -10.25
CA GLY A 149 24.19 0.95 -11.54
C GLY A 149 25.01 2.22 -11.80
N GLY A 150 24.95 3.21 -10.91
CA GLY A 150 25.54 4.53 -11.13
C GLY A 150 26.81 4.80 -10.34
N GLY A 151 27.97 4.36 -10.84
CA GLY A 151 29.24 5.00 -10.50
C GLY A 151 30.17 4.27 -9.53
N LYS A 152 30.78 3.16 -9.98
CA LYS A 152 32.15 2.81 -9.61
C LYS A 152 33.01 2.65 -10.86
N ASP A 153 33.17 3.75 -11.59
CA ASP A 153 34.24 3.88 -12.57
C ASP A 153 35.02 5.18 -12.33
N ALA A 154 35.47 5.34 -11.08
CA ALA A 154 36.48 6.32 -10.73
C ALA A 154 37.84 5.85 -11.28
N ARG A 155 38.10 6.19 -12.55
CA ARG A 155 39.42 6.43 -13.15
C ARG A 155 40.55 5.51 -12.65
N ARG A 156 40.68 4.31 -13.22
CA ARG A 156 42.02 3.79 -13.53
C ARG A 156 42.50 4.46 -14.81
N ARG A 157 43.00 5.69 -14.68
CA ARG A 157 43.80 6.31 -15.74
C ARG A 157 45.13 5.55 -15.79
N GLY A 158 45.48 5.11 -17.00
CA GLY A 158 46.49 4.10 -17.26
C GLY A 158 47.87 4.40 -16.69
N GLY A 159 48.45 3.39 -16.05
CA GLY A 159 49.88 3.16 -16.09
C GLY A 159 50.18 2.34 -17.34
N LEU A 160 50.63 3.01 -18.40
CA LEU A 160 51.37 2.41 -19.50
C LEU A 160 52.84 2.77 -19.26
N GLY A 161 53.69 1.75 -19.20
CA GLY A 161 55.08 1.83 -18.76
C GLY A 161 56.05 2.48 -19.75
N ASP A 162 57.26 2.63 -19.21
CA ASP A 162 58.59 2.58 -19.83
C ASP A 162 58.83 3.32 -21.16
N PHE A 163 59.50 4.48 -21.05
CA PHE A 163 60.80 4.79 -21.66
C PHE A 163 61.49 5.94 -20.88
#